data_AF-A0A820S7L0-F1
#
_entry.id   AF-A0A820S7L0-F1
#
_cell.length_a   1.000
_cell.length_b   1.000
_cell.length_c   1.000
_cell.angle_alpha   90.00
_cell.angle_beta   90.00
_cell.angle_gamma   90.00
#
_symmetry.space_group_name_H-M   'P 1'
#
loop_
_entity.id
_entity.type
_entity.pdbx_description
1 polymer ?
#
loop_
_entity_poly.entity_id
_entity_poly.type
_entity_poly.pdbx_seq_one_letter_code
_entity_poly.pdbx_strand_id
1 'polypeptide(L)' 'MAHGLSNSEMKKELFDDQTTLDDKLDKLAEWIKESKHFIVFTGAGVSTSTGIPDFRSGMDTVLPTGPGAWELRE' A
#
# COMPACT_ATOMS: atom_id res chain seq x y z
N MET A 1 8.47 -19.33 5.41
CA MET A 1 8.61 -17.97 4.85
C MET A 1 7.69 -17.91 3.65
N ALA A 2 6.83 -16.89 3.50
CA ALA A 2 5.91 -16.85 2.38
C ALA A 2 6.71 -16.55 1.10
N HIS A 3 7.11 -17.61 0.39
CA HIS A 3 7.79 -17.59 -0.92
C HIS A 3 6.89 -17.06 -2.06
N GLY A 4 5.99 -16.12 -1.76
CA GLY A 4 4.76 -15.93 -2.53
C GLY A 4 4.83 -14.91 -3.67
N LEU A 5 5.88 -14.10 -3.77
CA LEU A 5 5.96 -13.04 -4.78
C LEU A 5 7.33 -13.08 -5.47
N SER A 6 7.58 -14.10 -6.30
CA SER A 6 8.75 -14.13 -7.18
C SER A 6 8.56 -13.29 -8.44
N ASN A 7 7.32 -12.94 -8.80
CA ASN A 7 7.04 -12.15 -10.00
C ASN A 7 7.11 -10.64 -9.68
N SER A 8 8.00 -9.93 -10.36
CA SER A 8 8.15 -8.47 -10.27
C SER A 8 6.88 -7.72 -10.67
N GLU A 9 6.08 -8.27 -11.59
CA GLU A 9 4.81 -7.66 -12.00
C GLU A 9 3.79 -7.54 -10.86
N MET A 10 3.85 -8.45 -9.88
CA MET A 10 2.93 -8.41 -8.72
C MET A 10 3.34 -7.37 -7.67
N LYS A 11 4.58 -6.86 -7.71
CA LYS A 11 5.09 -5.86 -6.76
C LYS A 11 5.05 -4.44 -7.33
N LYS A 12 4.60 -4.29 -8.57
CA LYS A 12 4.51 -3.00 -9.24
C LYS A 12 3.52 -2.09 -8.52
N GLU A 13 3.98 -0.90 -8.14
CA GLU A 13 3.14 0.13 -7.56
C GLU A 13 2.21 0.72 -8.63
N LEU A 14 0.94 0.91 -8.26
CA LEU A 14 -0.09 1.48 -9.13
C LEU A 14 -0.54 2.82 -8.57
N PHE A 15 -0.62 3.81 -9.45
CA PHE A 15 -1.00 5.17 -9.11
C PHE A 15 -2.21 5.56 -9.94
N ASP A 16 -3.31 5.90 -9.27
CA ASP A 16 -4.47 6.51 -9.92
C ASP A 16 -4.11 7.93 -10.37
N ASP A 17 -4.74 8.39 -11.46
CA ASP A 17 -4.72 9.82 -11.79
C ASP A 17 -5.59 10.62 -10.80
N GLN A 18 -5.41 11.96 -10.80
CA GLN A 18 -6.06 12.84 -9.83
C GLN A 18 -7.59 12.72 -9.84
N THR A 19 -8.22 12.65 -11.01
CA THR A 19 -9.69 12.56 -11.12
C THR A 19 -10.18 11.24 -10.58
N THR A 20 -9.55 10.13 -10.97
CA THR A 20 -9.89 8.79 -10.46
C THR A 20 -9.72 8.71 -8.93
N LEU A 21 -8.66 9.33 -8.38
CA LEU A 21 -8.41 9.34 -6.95
C LEU A 21 -9.50 10.12 -6.19
N ASP A 22 -9.84 11.33 -6.65
CA ASP A 22 -10.85 12.18 -6.01
C ASP A 22 -12.22 11.49 -5.98
N ASP A 23 -12.64 10.87 -7.09
CA ASP A 23 -13.90 10.12 -7.18
C ASP A 23 -13.96 8.95 -6.17
N LYS A 24 -12.84 8.22 -6.00
CA LYS A 24 -12.74 7.12 -5.04
C LYS A 24 -12.78 7.62 -3.60
N LEU A 25 -12.16 8.76 -3.31
CA LEU A 25 -12.13 9.36 -1.98
C LEU A 25 -13.51 9.86 -1.56
N ASP A 26 -14.25 10.54 -2.45
CA ASP A 26 -15.61 11.00 -2.18
C ASP A 26 -16.53 9.82 -1.85
N LYS A 27 -16.44 8.74 -2.63
CA LYS A 27 -17.21 7.51 -2.41
C LYS A 27 -16.86 6.82 -1.10
N LEU A 28 -15.57 6.75 -0.75
CA LEU A 28 -15.13 6.19 0.54
C LEU A 28 -15.66 7.04 1.71
N ALA A 29 -15.62 8.37 1.60
CA ALA A 29 -16.11 9.27 2.62
C ALA A 29 -17.63 9.12 2.85
N GLU A 30 -18.41 8.92 1.78
CA GLU A 30 -19.84 8.59 1.85
C GLU A 30 -20.05 7.27 2.60
N TRP A 31 -19.38 6.19 2.20
CA TRP A 31 -19.50 4.88 2.86
C TRP A 31 -19.15 4.91 4.34
N ILE A 32 -18.13 5.70 4.74
CA ILE A 32 -17.78 5.88 6.15
C ILE A 32 -18.93 6.56 6.91
N LYS A 33 -19.53 7.61 6.35
CA LYS A 33 -20.62 8.37 7.00
C LYS A 33 -21.90 7.56 7.14
N GLU A 34 -22.21 6.71 6.15
CA GLU A 34 -23.42 5.88 6.14
C GLU A 34 -23.29 4.60 6.98
N SER A 35 -22.06 4.17 7.26
CA SER A 35 -21.79 2.95 8.02
C SER A 35 -22.18 3.08 9.49
N LYS A 36 -23.03 2.17 9.98
CA LYS A 36 -23.29 2.04 11.43
C LYS A 36 -22.05 1.60 12.21
N HIS A 37 -21.20 0.77 11.60
CA HIS A 37 -19.96 0.27 12.16
C HIS A 37 -18.89 0.23 11.07
N PHE A 38 -17.84 1.05 11.23
CA PHE A 38 -16.71 1.10 10.32
C PHE A 38 -15.47 0.48 10.98
N ILE A 39 -14.83 -0.48 10.30
CA ILE A 39 -13.66 -1.22 10.79
C ILE A 39 -12.56 -1.09 9.74
N VAL A 40 -11.35 -0.73 10.17
CA VAL A 40 -10.17 -0.60 9.31
C VAL A 40 -9.17 -1.69 9.64
N PHE A 41 -8.71 -2.39 8.61
CA PHE A 41 -7.58 -3.33 8.69
C PHE A 41 -6.34 -2.64 8.14
N THR A 42 -5.30 -2.53 8.95
CA THR A 42 -4.04 -1.89 8.56
C THR A 42 -2.91 -2.90 8.48
N GLY A 43 -1.89 -2.56 7.70
CA GLY A 43 -0.65 -3.33 7.58
C GLY A 43 0.56 -2.39 7.61
N ALA A 44 1.77 -2.92 7.39
CA ALA A 44 3.01 -2.13 7.49
C ALA A 44 3.05 -0.88 6.58
N GLY A 45 2.35 -0.93 5.45
CA GLY A 45 2.35 0.16 4.45
C GLY A 45 1.92 1.52 4.99
N VAL A 46 1.06 1.60 6.03
CA VAL A 46 0.66 2.90 6.59
C VAL A 46 1.77 3.60 7.38
N SER A 47 2.80 2.87 7.78
CA SER A 47 3.91 3.39 8.60
C SER A 47 5.12 3.85 7.79
N THR A 48 5.15 3.60 6.47
CA THR A 48 6.30 3.92 5.60
C THR A 48 6.57 5.42 5.54
N SER A 49 5.53 6.25 5.59
CA SER A 49 5.63 7.72 5.66
C SER A 49 6.37 8.23 6.91
N THR A 50 6.47 7.40 7.96
CA THR A 50 7.19 7.72 9.20
C THR A 50 8.63 7.19 9.22
N GLY A 51 9.10 6.61 8.11
CA GLY A 51 10.44 6.04 7.99
C GLY A 51 10.56 4.58 8.43
N ILE A 52 9.45 3.91 8.76
CA ILE A 52 9.45 2.47 9.09
C ILE A 52 9.20 1.67 7.80
N PRO A 53 10.18 0.89 7.30
CA PRO A 53 10.01 0.14 6.07
C PRO A 53 8.94 -0.95 6.19
N ASP A 54 8.31 -1.26 5.06
CA ASP A 54 7.36 -2.35 4.95
C ASP A 54 8.09 -3.71 4.76
N PHE A 55 7.35 -4.77 4.45
CA PHE A 55 7.94 -6.08 4.20
C PHE A 55 8.13 -6.41 2.71
N ARG A 56 7.29 -5.88 1.81
CA ARG A 56 7.08 -6.48 0.48
C ARG A 56 7.15 -5.49 -0.70
N SER A 57 7.40 -4.20 -0.46
CA SER A 57 7.65 -3.26 -1.56
C SER A 57 8.79 -3.74 -2.46
N GLY A 58 8.61 -3.60 -3.78
CA GLY A 58 9.59 -4.02 -4.77
C GLY A 58 10.87 -3.17 -4.77
N MET A 59 11.89 -3.63 -5.50
CA MET A 59 13.17 -2.90 -5.63
C MET A 59 13.04 -1.53 -6.29
N ASP A 60 11.99 -1.33 -7.09
CA ASP A 60 11.67 -0.12 -7.84
C ASP A 60 10.64 0.78 -7.16
N THR A 61 10.35 0.53 -5.87
CA THR A 61 9.40 1.34 -5.09
C THR A 61 9.76 2.82 -5.07
N VAL A 62 8.75 3.69 -5.11
CA VAL A 62 8.94 5.15 -4.95
C VAL A 62 9.06 5.57 -3.49
N LEU A 63 8.89 4.64 -2.54
CA LEU A 63 8.89 4.95 -1.12
C LEU A 63 10.29 5.34 -0.62
N PRO A 64 10.42 6.42 0.18
CA PRO A 64 11.71 6.83 0.75
C PRO A 64 12.35 5.80 1.68
N THR A 65 11.54 4.88 2.24
CA THR A 65 12.02 3.77 3.07
C THR A 65 12.78 2.71 2.27
N GLY A 66 12.73 2.77 0.95
CA GLY A 66 13.31 1.76 0.07
C GLY A 66 12.50 0.46 0.02
N PRO A 67 13.09 -0.59 -0.59
CA PRO A 67 12.43 -1.88 -0.79
C PRO A 67 12.03 -2.54 0.53
N GLY A 68 11.05 -3.44 0.46
CA GLY A 68 10.54 -4.15 1.61
C GLY A 68 11.62 -5.01 2.29
N ALA A 69 11.46 -5.22 3.60
CA ALA A 69 12.45 -5.94 4.41
C ALA A 69 12.73 -7.38 3.92
N TRP A 70 11.83 -8.00 3.15
CA TRP A 70 12.04 -9.31 2.56
C TRP A 70 12.63 -9.26 1.15
N GLU A 71 12.58 -8.11 0.48
CA GLU A 71 13.22 -7.90 -0.81
C GLU A 71 14.74 -7.74 -0.66
N LEU A 72 15.17 -7.09 0.43
CA LEU A 72 16.59 -6.86 0.72
C LEU A 72 17.33 -8.12 1.24
N ARG A 73 16.63 -9.23 1.45
CA ARG A 73 17.17 -10.45 2.08
C ARG A 73 17.34 -11.63 1.11
N GLU A 74 17.14 -11.41 -0.19
CA GLU A 74 17.49 -12.36 -1.26
C GLU A 74 18.84 -12.01 -1.90
#